data_AF-A0A1F3PP19-F1
#
_entry.id   AF-A0A1F3PP19-F1
#
_cell.length_a   1.000
_cell.length_b   1.000
_cell.length_c   1.000
_cell.angle_alpha   90.00
_cell.angle_beta   90.00
_cell.angle_gamma   90.00
#
_symmetry.space_group_name_H-M   'P 1'
#
loop_
_entity.id
_entity.type
_entity.pdbx_description
1 polymer ?
#
loop_
_entity_poly.entity_id
_entity_poly.type
_entity_poly.pdbx_seq_one_letter_code
_entity_poly.pdbx_strand_id
1 'polypeptide(L)'
;MTKPDKIIFGSFLGAFFPFLLALIALGIGFYFFSERSIPYFFSGGLIAGIIVDIIFIRKLLSFLFDIPFWIFAGFYILCSIFLFGVFMGLPVPELIMGVAAGFYWGRRVGIKGIAFSERENLVKKVPRFTSIVMIVICISSAYIALREKTIGEELQGMFSLNFVPGKALIISGIIVGGSVLVIIQYFITRIVFKSIAKTAIN
;
A
#
# COMPACT_ATOMS: atom_id res chain seq x y z
N MET A 1 -20.29 -13.87 -9.25
CA MET A 1 -18.93 -14.05 -8.72
C MET A 1 -18.28 -15.24 -9.41
N THR A 2 -17.27 -15.02 -10.24
CA THR A 2 -16.40 -16.11 -10.71
C THR A 2 -15.50 -16.56 -9.54
N LYS A 3 -15.23 -17.86 -9.43
CA LYS A 3 -14.40 -18.45 -8.35
C LYS A 3 -12.99 -17.84 -8.20
N PRO A 4 -12.22 -17.53 -9.27
CA PRO A 4 -10.86 -16.99 -9.12
C PRO A 4 -10.83 -15.57 -8.53
N ASP A 5 -11.82 -14.76 -8.87
CA ASP A 5 -11.98 -13.37 -8.44
C ASP A 5 -12.21 -13.20 -6.93
N LYS A 6 -12.74 -14.25 -6.29
CA LYS A 6 -12.98 -14.34 -4.85
C LYS A 6 -11.70 -14.72 -4.09
N ILE A 7 -10.86 -15.56 -4.70
CA ILE A 7 -9.61 -16.04 -4.10
C ILE A 7 -8.57 -14.92 -4.07
N ILE A 8 -8.38 -14.20 -5.18
CA ILE A 8 -7.41 -13.09 -5.25
C ILE A 8 -7.79 -11.97 -4.28
N PHE A 9 -9.07 -11.58 -4.24
CA PHE A 9 -9.53 -10.53 -3.33
C PHE A 9 -9.54 -10.98 -1.87
N GLY A 10 -9.92 -12.22 -1.60
CA GLY A 10 -9.84 -12.83 -0.28
C GLY A 10 -8.40 -12.90 0.23
N SER A 11 -7.43 -13.27 -0.60
CA SER A 11 -6.02 -13.29 -0.20
C SER A 11 -5.45 -11.88 0.02
N PHE A 12 -5.76 -10.91 -0.84
CA PHE A 12 -5.17 -9.58 -0.72
C PHE A 12 -5.72 -8.80 0.47
N LEU A 13 -7.05 -8.83 0.62
CA LEU A 13 -7.73 -8.22 1.76
C LEU A 13 -7.50 -9.02 3.03
N GLY A 14 -7.39 -10.34 2.89
CA GLY A 14 -7.25 -11.26 4.00
C GLY A 14 -5.85 -11.36 4.59
N ALA A 15 -4.82 -11.09 3.80
CA ALA A 15 -3.46 -10.94 4.31
C ALA A 15 -3.27 -9.62 5.09
N PHE A 16 -4.17 -8.64 4.93
CA PHE A 16 -4.01 -7.32 5.54
C PHE A 16 -4.11 -7.36 7.07
N PHE A 17 -5.15 -7.96 7.63
CA PHE A 17 -5.34 -8.07 9.09
C PHE A 17 -4.24 -8.88 9.80
N PRO A 18 -3.82 -10.07 9.30
CA PRO A 18 -2.64 -10.79 9.75
C PRO A 18 -1.41 -9.89 9.85
N PHE A 19 -1.15 -9.12 8.80
CA PHE A 19 0.04 -8.29 8.73
C PHE A 19 -0.04 -7.08 9.66
N LEU A 20 -1.20 -6.41 9.72
CA LEU A 20 -1.43 -5.28 10.62
C LEU A 20 -1.31 -5.69 12.10
N LEU A 21 -1.99 -6.77 12.50
CA LEU A 21 -1.92 -7.25 13.89
C LEU A 21 -0.53 -7.77 14.24
N ALA A 22 0.17 -8.42 13.31
CA ALA A 22 1.56 -8.81 13.51
C ALA A 22 2.47 -7.62 13.77
N LEU A 23 2.33 -6.53 13.01
CA LEU A 23 3.14 -5.31 13.19
C LEU A 23 2.79 -4.57 14.49
N ILE A 24 1.51 -4.47 14.85
CA ILE A 24 1.09 -3.88 16.13
C ILE A 24 1.66 -4.71 17.29
N ALA A 25 1.53 -6.04 17.24
CA ALA A 25 2.06 -6.94 18.25
C ALA A 25 3.59 -6.86 18.34
N LEU A 26 4.28 -6.75 17.21
CA LEU A 26 5.72 -6.53 17.13
C LEU A 26 6.13 -5.22 17.81
N GLY A 27 5.42 -4.11 17.52
CA GLY A 27 5.69 -2.81 18.15
C GLY A 27 5.48 -2.83 19.66
N ILE A 28 4.43 -3.49 20.14
CA ILE A 28 4.20 -3.73 21.57
C ILE A 28 5.35 -4.57 22.17
N GLY A 29 5.76 -5.63 21.46
CA GLY A 29 6.88 -6.49 21.87
C GLY A 29 8.19 -5.72 22.03
N PHE A 30 8.53 -4.85 21.08
CA PHE A 30 9.74 -4.01 21.13
C PHE A 30 9.71 -2.98 22.28
N TYR A 31 8.55 -2.42 22.61
CA TYR A 31 8.45 -1.36 23.62
C TYR A 31 8.40 -1.91 25.06
N PHE A 32 7.74 -3.06 25.26
CA PHE A 32 7.45 -3.57 26.61
C PHE A 32 8.26 -4.80 27.02
N PHE A 33 8.89 -5.52 26.11
CA PHE A 33 9.49 -6.84 26.41
C PHE A 33 10.91 -7.01 25.86
N SER A 34 11.61 -8.04 26.34
CA SER A 34 13.00 -8.32 25.92
C SER A 34 13.06 -8.96 24.53
N GLU A 35 14.22 -8.82 23.86
CA GLU A 35 14.43 -9.25 22.47
C GLU A 35 14.07 -10.72 22.19
N ARG A 36 14.23 -11.61 23.19
CA ARG A 36 13.84 -13.03 23.07
C ARG A 36 12.35 -13.25 22.84
N SER A 37 11.51 -12.31 23.24
CA SER A 37 10.05 -12.43 23.16
C SER A 37 9.48 -11.94 21.82
N ILE A 38 10.24 -11.14 21.06
CA ILE A 38 9.84 -10.55 19.78
C ILE A 38 9.27 -11.57 18.77
N PRO A 39 9.90 -12.75 18.54
CA PRO A 39 9.35 -13.71 17.58
C PRO A 39 8.00 -14.30 18.02
N TYR A 40 7.75 -14.41 19.33
CA TYR A 40 6.46 -14.87 19.85
C TYR A 40 5.36 -13.82 19.67
N PHE A 41 5.68 -12.53 19.84
CA PHE A 41 4.74 -11.44 19.58
C PHE A 41 4.38 -11.32 18.10
N PHE A 42 5.37 -11.42 17.21
CA PHE A 42 5.13 -11.43 15.76
C PHE A 42 4.24 -12.61 15.35
N SER A 43 4.59 -13.81 15.81
CA SER A 43 3.83 -15.03 15.51
C SER A 43 2.41 -14.97 16.09
N GLY A 44 2.27 -14.47 17.32
CA GLY A 44 0.98 -14.27 17.97
C GLY A 44 0.08 -13.28 17.22
N GLY A 45 0.64 -12.15 16.78
CA GLY A 45 -0.08 -11.16 15.98
C GLY A 45 -0.48 -11.69 14.60
N LEU A 46 0.37 -12.49 13.95
CA LEU A 46 0.04 -13.19 12.70
C LEU A 46 -1.14 -14.15 12.88
N ILE A 47 -1.07 -15.02 13.89
CA ILE A 47 -2.13 -16.00 14.18
C ILE A 47 -3.43 -15.27 14.52
N ALA A 48 -3.38 -14.27 15.40
CA ALA A 48 -4.54 -13.48 15.78
C ALA A 48 -5.16 -12.78 14.57
N GLY A 49 -4.36 -12.18 13.69
CA GLY A 49 -4.88 -11.53 12.50
C GLY A 49 -5.44 -12.52 11.47
N ILE A 50 -4.90 -13.74 11.34
CA ILE A 50 -5.50 -14.82 10.52
C ILE A 50 -6.86 -15.22 11.08
N ILE A 51 -6.97 -15.37 12.40
CA ILE A 51 -8.24 -15.73 13.06
C ILE A 51 -9.29 -14.64 12.83
N VAL A 52 -8.93 -13.37 13.07
CA VAL A 52 -9.80 -12.22 12.82
C VAL A 52 -10.26 -12.21 11.37
N ASP A 53 -9.33 -12.45 10.45
CA ASP A 53 -9.63 -12.45 9.03
C ASP A 53 -10.61 -13.57 8.65
N ILE A 54 -10.36 -14.82 9.03
CA ILE A 54 -11.27 -15.95 8.76
C ILE A 54 -12.69 -15.68 9.29
N ILE A 55 -12.80 -15.11 10.50
CA ILE A 55 -14.09 -14.84 11.15
C ILE A 55 -14.82 -13.68 10.46
N PHE A 56 -14.10 -12.61 10.11
CA PHE A 56 -14.72 -11.36 9.64
C PHE A 56 -14.74 -11.18 8.13
N ILE A 57 -14.00 -11.97 7.32
CA ILE A 57 -13.84 -11.70 5.87
C ILE A 57 -15.17 -11.54 5.14
N ARG A 58 -16.16 -12.40 5.42
CA ARG A 58 -17.46 -12.36 4.73
C ARG A 58 -18.26 -11.12 5.09
N LYS A 59 -18.23 -10.73 6.37
CA LYS A 59 -18.95 -9.57 6.92
C LYS A 59 -18.25 -8.25 6.56
N LEU A 60 -16.92 -8.29 6.53
CA LEU A 60 -16.05 -7.20 6.13
C LEU A 60 -16.18 -6.93 4.63
N LEU A 61 -16.25 -7.96 3.79
CA LEU A 61 -16.50 -7.82 2.36
C LEU A 61 -17.82 -7.07 2.09
N SER A 62 -18.91 -7.43 2.77
CA SER A 62 -20.19 -6.72 2.60
C SER A 62 -20.11 -5.28 3.11
N PHE A 63 -19.46 -5.04 4.25
CA PHE A 63 -19.32 -3.71 4.84
C PHE A 63 -18.41 -2.80 4.02
N LEU A 64 -17.30 -3.33 3.49
CA LEU A 64 -16.29 -2.60 2.72
C LEU A 64 -16.87 -1.88 1.50
N PHE A 65 -17.90 -2.43 0.84
CA PHE A 65 -18.51 -1.77 -0.32
C PHE A 65 -19.42 -0.59 0.05
N ASP A 66 -19.83 -0.47 1.32
CA ASP A 66 -20.66 0.62 1.84
C ASP A 66 -19.86 1.77 2.47
N ILE A 67 -18.56 1.59 2.70
CA ILE A 67 -17.73 2.55 3.43
C ILE A 67 -17.63 3.91 2.70
N PRO A 68 -17.78 5.06 3.37
CA PRO A 68 -17.54 6.37 2.75
C PRO A 68 -16.07 6.56 2.35
N PHE A 69 -15.82 7.40 1.33
CA PHE A 69 -14.47 7.65 0.81
C PHE A 69 -13.45 8.06 1.90
N TRP A 70 -13.88 8.82 2.90
CA TRP A 70 -13.02 9.30 3.99
C TRP A 70 -12.46 8.17 4.87
N ILE A 71 -13.28 7.17 5.21
CA ILE A 71 -12.82 6.02 6.00
C ILE A 71 -11.85 5.17 5.17
N PHE A 72 -12.14 4.98 3.88
CA PHE A 72 -11.19 4.35 2.96
C PHE A 72 -9.86 5.10 2.90
N ALA A 73 -9.88 6.44 2.81
CA ALA A 73 -8.68 7.26 2.77
C ALA A 73 -7.84 7.13 4.06
N GLY A 74 -8.49 7.14 5.23
CA GLY A 74 -7.81 6.93 6.51
C GLY A 74 -7.16 5.55 6.60
N PHE A 75 -7.89 4.50 6.19
CA PHE A 75 -7.35 3.15 6.14
C PHE A 75 -6.17 3.06 5.17
N TYR A 76 -6.32 3.59 3.95
CA TYR A 76 -5.25 3.61 2.95
C TYR A 76 -3.98 4.28 3.50
N ILE A 77 -4.09 5.47 4.10
CA ILE A 77 -2.93 6.18 4.67
C ILE A 77 -2.27 5.36 5.77
N LEU A 78 -3.05 4.76 6.67
CA LEU A 78 -2.52 3.89 7.72
C LEU A 78 -1.74 2.72 7.11
N CYS A 79 -2.30 2.06 6.10
CA CYS A 79 -1.63 0.98 5.38
C CYS A 79 -0.32 1.45 4.74
N SER A 80 -0.34 2.61 4.07
CA SER A 80 0.83 3.18 3.42
C SER A 80 1.95 3.49 4.42
N ILE A 81 1.62 4.01 5.61
CA ILE A 81 2.60 4.25 6.67
C ILE A 81 3.24 2.93 7.14
N PHE A 82 2.43 1.90 7.38
CA PHE A 82 2.95 0.59 7.78
C PHE A 82 3.83 -0.04 6.69
N LEU A 83 3.37 0.00 5.44
CA LEU A 83 4.10 -0.52 4.31
C LEU A 83 5.43 0.22 4.12
N PHE A 84 5.40 1.54 4.22
CA PHE A 84 6.60 2.37 4.19
C PHE A 84 7.60 2.00 5.29
N GLY A 85 7.12 1.80 6.52
CA GLY A 85 7.98 1.40 7.65
C GLY A 85 8.60 0.01 7.46
N VAL A 86 7.82 -0.98 7.03
CA VAL A 86 8.29 -2.37 6.82
C VAL A 86 9.34 -2.45 5.73
N PHE A 87 9.22 -1.64 4.69
CA PHE A 87 10.18 -1.57 3.59
C PHE A 87 11.27 -0.52 3.83
N MET A 88 11.58 -0.22 5.09
CA MET A 88 12.71 0.63 5.49
C MET A 88 12.68 2.03 4.86
N GLY A 89 11.49 2.58 4.62
CA GLY A 89 11.33 3.89 4.00
C GLY A 89 11.51 3.91 2.48
N LEU A 90 11.48 2.75 1.80
CA LEU A 90 11.48 2.68 0.34
C LEU A 90 10.08 2.99 -0.22
N PRO A 91 9.95 3.91 -1.21
CA PRO A 91 8.65 4.29 -1.76
C PRO A 91 8.09 3.31 -2.81
N VAL A 92 8.91 2.42 -3.37
CA VAL A 92 8.51 1.50 -4.45
C VAL A 92 7.33 0.58 -4.09
N PRO A 93 7.29 -0.06 -2.90
CA PRO A 93 6.21 -0.96 -2.51
C PRO A 93 4.83 -0.28 -2.42
N GLU A 94 4.78 1.05 -2.24
CA GLU A 94 3.54 1.82 -2.22
C GLU A 94 2.73 1.71 -3.53
N LEU A 95 3.37 1.26 -4.63
CA LEU A 95 2.69 0.91 -5.88
C LEU A 95 1.61 -0.18 -5.69
N ILE A 96 1.86 -1.10 -4.75
CA ILE A 96 0.95 -2.18 -4.42
C ILE A 96 -0.37 -1.64 -3.84
N MET A 97 -0.28 -0.59 -3.00
CA MET A 97 -1.46 0.09 -2.46
C MET A 97 -2.27 0.76 -3.57
N GLY A 98 -1.60 1.32 -4.57
CA GLY A 98 -2.24 1.87 -5.77
C GLY A 98 -3.05 0.85 -6.56
N VAL A 99 -2.54 -0.38 -6.71
CA VAL A 99 -3.25 -1.51 -7.32
C VAL A 99 -4.47 -1.89 -6.47
N ALA A 100 -4.29 -2.05 -5.16
CA ALA A 100 -5.36 -2.43 -4.23
C ALA A 100 -6.52 -1.41 -4.25
N ALA A 101 -6.20 -0.11 -4.23
CA ALA A 101 -7.18 0.97 -4.30
C ALA A 101 -7.96 0.96 -5.63
N GLY A 102 -7.26 0.79 -6.76
CA GLY A 102 -7.88 0.71 -8.08
C GLY A 102 -8.82 -0.50 -8.16
N PHE A 103 -8.38 -1.65 -7.67
CA PHE A 103 -9.19 -2.87 -7.65
C PHE A 103 -10.46 -2.71 -6.82
N TYR A 104 -10.32 -2.23 -5.57
CA TYR A 104 -11.43 -2.04 -4.65
C TYR A 104 -12.51 -1.11 -5.22
N TRP A 105 -12.11 0.07 -5.69
CA TRP A 105 -13.07 1.04 -6.23
C TRP A 105 -13.65 0.63 -7.59
N GLY A 106 -12.84 -0.05 -8.43
CA GLY A 106 -13.32 -0.60 -9.69
C GLY A 106 -14.45 -1.61 -9.48
N ARG A 107 -14.31 -2.50 -8.48
CA ARG A 107 -15.37 -3.43 -8.10
C ARG A 107 -16.58 -2.76 -7.47
N ARG A 108 -16.35 -1.80 -6.58
CA ARG A 108 -17.44 -1.07 -5.90
C ARG A 108 -18.39 -0.42 -6.90
N VAL A 109 -17.84 0.18 -7.95
CA VAL A 109 -18.65 0.77 -9.04
C VAL A 109 -19.52 -0.27 -9.73
N GLY A 110 -18.97 -1.45 -10.05
CA GLY A 110 -19.73 -2.51 -10.71
C GLY A 110 -20.81 -3.13 -9.82
N ILE A 111 -20.50 -3.38 -8.55
CA ILE A 111 -21.46 -4.01 -7.60
C ILE A 111 -22.61 -3.05 -7.24
N LYS A 112 -22.31 -1.77 -7.03
CA LYS A 112 -23.32 -0.78 -6.64
C LYS A 112 -24.06 -0.14 -7.80
N GLY A 113 -23.72 -0.46 -9.04
CA GLY A 113 -24.32 0.16 -10.22
C GLY A 113 -24.18 1.68 -10.21
N ILE A 114 -23.02 2.20 -9.79
CA ILE A 114 -22.78 3.65 -9.68
C ILE A 114 -22.97 4.31 -11.05
N ALA A 115 -23.70 5.43 -11.08
CA ALA A 115 -24.00 6.17 -12.31
C ALA A 115 -22.73 6.57 -13.08
N PHE A 116 -22.83 6.64 -14.40
CA PHE A 116 -21.68 6.92 -15.28
C PHE A 116 -20.94 8.22 -14.92
N SER A 117 -21.67 9.29 -14.62
CA SER A 117 -21.11 10.60 -14.24
C SER A 117 -20.30 10.52 -12.93
N GLU A 118 -20.81 9.81 -11.93
CA GLU A 118 -20.12 9.62 -10.65
C GLU A 118 -18.91 8.69 -10.79
N ARG A 119 -19.01 7.65 -11.64
CA ARG A 119 -17.90 6.77 -11.99
C ARG A 119 -16.73 7.55 -12.61
N GLU A 120 -16.99 8.46 -13.54
CA GLU A 120 -15.91 9.25 -14.17
C GLU A 120 -15.18 10.12 -13.15
N ASN A 121 -15.91 10.68 -12.18
CA ASN A 121 -15.32 11.43 -11.08
C ASN A 121 -14.44 10.53 -10.19
N LEU A 122 -14.91 9.33 -9.84
CA LEU A 122 -14.14 8.38 -9.02
C LEU A 122 -12.88 7.87 -9.73
N VAL A 123 -12.96 7.59 -11.03
CA VAL A 123 -11.80 7.18 -11.87
C VAL A 123 -10.70 8.25 -11.91
N LYS A 124 -11.04 9.52 -11.68
CA LYS A 124 -10.05 10.61 -11.56
C LYS A 124 -9.63 10.84 -10.11
N LYS A 125 -10.57 10.76 -9.17
CA LYS A 125 -10.36 11.08 -7.75
C LYS A 125 -9.49 10.04 -7.04
N VAL A 126 -9.73 8.75 -7.26
CA VAL A 126 -8.99 7.67 -6.57
C VAL A 126 -7.50 7.68 -6.97
N PRO A 127 -7.12 7.69 -8.26
CA PRO A 127 -5.70 7.77 -8.64
C PRO A 127 -5.01 9.06 -8.19
N ARG A 128 -5.72 10.20 -8.20
CA ARG A 128 -5.16 11.45 -7.66
C ARG A 128 -4.83 11.32 -6.17
N PHE A 129 -5.75 10.74 -5.40
CA PHE A 129 -5.54 10.51 -3.98
C PHE A 129 -4.33 9.60 -3.72
N THR A 130 -4.25 8.43 -4.38
CA THR A 130 -3.10 7.52 -4.19
C THR A 130 -1.78 8.14 -4.63
N SER A 131 -1.79 8.99 -5.66
CA SER A 131 -0.60 9.73 -6.11
C SER A 131 -0.17 10.81 -5.12
N ILE A 132 -1.11 11.50 -4.47
CA ILE A 132 -0.80 12.47 -3.40
C ILE A 132 -0.14 11.75 -2.23
N VAL A 133 -0.65 10.59 -1.83
CA VAL A 133 0.00 9.78 -0.78
C VAL A 133 1.40 9.35 -1.21
N MET A 134 1.59 8.89 -2.46
CA MET A 134 2.91 8.56 -3.01
C MET A 134 3.88 9.76 -2.98
N ILE A 135 3.41 10.98 -3.28
CA ILE A 135 4.24 12.19 -3.17
C ILE A 135 4.72 12.38 -1.72
N VAL A 136 3.83 12.26 -0.74
CA VAL A 136 4.19 12.39 0.69
C VAL A 136 5.20 11.33 1.10
N ILE A 137 5.01 10.08 0.64
CA ILE A 137 5.93 8.97 0.88
C ILE A 137 7.30 9.23 0.23
N CYS A 138 7.34 9.70 -1.02
CA CYS A 138 8.59 10.05 -1.70
C CYS A 138 9.33 11.19 -1.00
N ILE A 139 8.63 12.24 -0.54
CA ILE A 139 9.23 13.34 0.22
C ILE A 139 9.80 12.84 1.55
N SER A 140 9.05 12.00 2.25
CA SER A 140 9.49 11.40 3.52
C SER A 140 10.74 10.54 3.33
N SER A 141 10.76 9.72 2.27
CA SER A 141 11.91 8.90 1.90
C SER A 141 13.14 9.76 1.55
N ALA A 142 12.96 10.78 0.71
CA ALA A 142 14.02 11.71 0.36
C ALA A 142 14.60 12.43 1.57
N TYR A 143 13.75 12.84 2.52
CA TYR A 143 14.18 13.49 3.74
C TYR A 143 15.05 12.58 4.63
N ILE A 144 14.70 11.30 4.73
CA ILE A 144 15.49 10.30 5.46
C ILE A 144 16.83 10.10 4.74
N ALA A 145 16.80 9.82 3.44
CA ALA A 145 17.98 9.53 2.62
C ALA A 145 19.00 10.68 2.60
N LEU A 146 18.55 11.94 2.60
CA LEU A 146 19.45 13.11 2.57
C LEU A 146 20.10 13.41 3.93
N ARG A 147 19.60 12.84 5.03
CA ARG A 147 20.20 12.98 6.37
C ARG A 147 21.18 11.85 6.70
N GLU A 148 21.11 10.76 5.97
CA GLU A 148 21.96 9.60 6.14
C GLU A 148 23.34 9.87 5.54
N LYS A 149 24.39 9.65 6.35
CA LYS A 149 25.77 9.95 5.94
C LYS A 149 26.35 8.89 4.99
N THR A 150 25.85 7.67 5.08
CA THR A 150 26.32 6.46 4.38
C THR A 150 25.50 6.12 3.14
N ILE A 151 24.47 6.91 2.82
CA ILE A 151 23.53 6.61 1.72
C ILE A 151 24.23 6.37 0.37
N GLY A 152 25.36 7.03 0.11
CA GLY A 152 26.17 6.79 -1.10
C GLY A 152 26.75 5.37 -1.13
N GLU A 153 27.35 4.91 -0.04
CA GLU A 153 27.91 3.56 0.07
C GLU A 153 26.81 2.49 0.03
N GLU A 154 25.67 2.75 0.66
CA GLU A 154 24.50 1.88 0.61
C GLU A 154 23.95 1.75 -0.80
N LEU A 155 23.80 2.86 -1.53
CA LEU A 155 23.38 2.83 -2.93
C LEU A 155 24.41 2.13 -3.83
N GLN A 156 25.71 2.31 -3.56
CA GLN A 156 26.75 1.59 -4.27
C GLN A 156 26.59 0.08 -4.08
N GLY A 157 26.39 -0.38 -2.84
CA GLY A 157 26.18 -1.79 -2.52
C GLY A 157 24.89 -2.34 -3.15
N MET A 158 23.78 -1.61 -3.01
CA MET A 158 22.46 -2.02 -3.53
C MET A 158 22.43 -2.16 -5.06
N PHE A 159 23.08 -1.25 -5.78
CA PHE A 159 23.11 -1.25 -7.25
C PHE A 159 24.39 -1.83 -7.84
N SER A 160 25.30 -2.35 -7.01
CA SER A 160 26.60 -2.89 -7.43
C SER A 160 27.38 -1.93 -8.33
N LEU A 161 27.43 -0.64 -7.97
CA LEU A 161 28.09 0.39 -8.78
C LEU A 161 29.61 0.35 -8.57
N ASN A 162 30.36 0.63 -9.64
CA ASN A 162 31.82 0.73 -9.59
C ASN A 162 32.33 2.03 -8.92
N PHE A 163 31.43 2.90 -8.49
CA PHE A 163 31.73 4.20 -7.88
C PHE A 163 30.73 4.49 -6.76
N VAL A 164 31.11 5.37 -5.82
CA VAL A 164 30.21 5.88 -4.79
C VAL A 164 29.38 7.03 -5.37
N PRO A 165 28.04 6.93 -5.43
CA PRO A 165 27.15 8.02 -5.82
C PRO A 165 27.42 9.31 -5.04
N GLY A 166 27.82 10.36 -5.76
CA GLY A 166 27.91 11.70 -5.19
C GLY A 166 26.52 12.31 -4.93
N LYS A 167 26.47 13.36 -4.11
CA LYS A 167 25.23 14.06 -3.73
C LYS A 167 24.37 14.49 -4.93
N ALA A 168 24.99 14.96 -6.00
CA ALA A 168 24.28 15.36 -7.21
C ALA A 168 23.53 14.19 -7.88
N LEU A 169 24.17 13.01 -7.94
CA LEU A 169 23.56 11.80 -8.49
C LEU A 169 22.37 11.35 -7.63
N ILE A 170 22.54 11.37 -6.30
CA ILE A 170 21.48 11.01 -5.34
C ILE A 170 20.27 11.94 -5.48
N ILE A 171 20.49 13.25 -5.50
CA ILE A 171 19.41 14.23 -5.67
C ILE A 171 18.71 14.03 -7.02
N SER A 172 19.46 13.80 -8.10
CA SER A 172 18.87 13.53 -9.41
C SER A 172 18.03 12.25 -9.42
N GLY A 173 18.51 11.19 -8.76
CA GLY A 173 17.79 9.93 -8.60
C GLY A 173 16.51 10.09 -7.80
N ILE A 174 16.52 10.90 -6.73
CA ILE A 174 15.33 11.23 -5.95
C ILE A 174 14.29 11.94 -6.81
N ILE A 175 14.69 12.97 -7.56
CA ILE A 175 13.76 13.78 -8.38
C ILE A 175 13.18 12.92 -9.51
N VAL A 176 14.02 12.24 -10.27
CA VAL A 176 13.60 11.43 -11.42
C VAL A 176 12.82 10.21 -10.95
N GLY A 177 13.38 9.44 -10.01
CA GLY A 177 12.76 8.23 -9.47
C GLY A 177 11.43 8.52 -8.78
N GLY A 178 11.38 9.54 -7.93
CA GLY A 178 10.14 9.97 -7.27
C GLY A 178 9.07 10.42 -8.26
N SER A 179 9.43 11.21 -9.26
CA SER A 179 8.49 11.64 -10.31
C SER A 179 7.93 10.46 -11.11
N VAL A 180 8.81 9.53 -11.51
CA VAL A 180 8.42 8.31 -12.21
C VAL A 180 7.47 7.48 -11.35
N LEU A 181 7.77 7.28 -10.07
CA LEU A 181 6.91 6.52 -9.15
C LEU A 181 5.52 7.15 -9.01
N VAL A 182 5.42 8.47 -8.88
CA VAL A 182 4.13 9.18 -8.78
C VAL A 182 3.31 9.02 -10.07
N ILE A 183 3.96 9.15 -11.23
CA ILE A 183 3.31 8.95 -12.53
C ILE A 183 2.81 7.51 -12.67
N ILE A 184 3.66 6.53 -12.36
CA ILE A 184 3.31 5.11 -12.40
C ILE A 184 2.14 4.83 -11.45
N GLN A 185 2.16 5.37 -10.22
CA GLN A 185 1.08 5.21 -9.25
C GLN A 185 -0.25 5.68 -9.81
N TYR A 186 -0.28 6.89 -10.39
CA TYR A 186 -1.48 7.44 -11.02
C TYR A 186 -2.03 6.51 -12.11
N PHE A 187 -1.17 6.07 -13.03
CA PHE A 187 -1.61 5.27 -14.17
C PHE A 187 -2.01 3.86 -13.77
N ILE A 188 -1.25 3.19 -12.90
CA ILE A 188 -1.58 1.84 -12.43
C ILE A 188 -2.93 1.85 -11.69
N THR A 189 -3.15 2.75 -10.73
CA THR A 189 -4.43 2.83 -10.02
C THR A 189 -5.58 3.05 -11.00
N ARG A 190 -5.39 3.94 -11.99
CA ARG A 190 -6.41 4.25 -13.00
C ARG A 190 -6.70 3.08 -13.93
N ILE A 191 -5.67 2.38 -14.42
CA ILE A 191 -5.79 1.25 -15.34
C ILE A 191 -6.50 0.10 -14.64
N VAL A 192 -6.07 -0.25 -13.42
CA VAL A 192 -6.67 -1.33 -12.63
C VAL A 192 -8.13 -1.01 -12.33
N PHE A 193 -8.44 0.22 -11.91
CA PHE A 193 -9.82 0.66 -11.69
C PHE A 193 -10.67 0.41 -12.94
N LYS A 194 -10.25 0.97 -14.09
CA LYS A 194 -11.02 0.88 -15.34
C LYS A 194 -11.21 -0.56 -15.79
N SER A 195 -10.16 -1.37 -15.72
CA SER A 195 -10.19 -2.79 -16.10
C SER A 195 -11.22 -3.55 -15.26
N ILE A 196 -11.12 -3.44 -13.94
CA ILE A 196 -12.02 -4.13 -13.02
C ILE A 196 -13.46 -3.62 -13.12
N ALA A 197 -13.65 -2.31 -13.26
CA ALA A 197 -14.97 -1.73 -13.41
C ALA A 197 -15.64 -2.12 -14.74
N LYS A 198 -14.88 -2.45 -15.80
CA LYS A 198 -15.42 -2.97 -17.05
C LYS A 198 -15.88 -4.43 -16.88
N THR A 199 -15.06 -5.26 -16.24
CA THR A 199 -15.37 -6.68 -15.99
C THR A 199 -16.55 -6.86 -15.04
N ALA A 200 -16.79 -5.93 -14.12
CA ALA A 200 -17.88 -6.04 -13.15
C ALA A 200 -19.27 -5.61 -13.68
N ILE A 201 -19.34 -5.02 -14.88
CA ILE A 201 -20.59 -4.58 -15.53
C ILE A 201 -21.08 -5.63 -16.56
N ASN A 202 -20.16 -6.44 -17.09
CA ASN A 202 -20.47 -7.56 -17.98
C ASN A 202 -20.72 -8.84 -17.19
#